data_AF-L1JXN0-F1
#
_entry.id   AF-L1JXN0-F1
#
_cell.length_a   1.000
_cell.length_b   1.000
_cell.length_c   1.000
_cell.angle_alpha   90.00
_cell.angle_beta   90.00
_cell.angle_gamma   90.00
#
_symmetry.space_group_name_H-M   'P 1'
#
loop_
_entity.id
_entity.type
_entity.pdbx_description
1 polymer ?
#
loop_
_entity_poly.entity_id
_entity_poly.type
_entity_poly.pdbx_seq_one_letter_code
_entity_poly.pdbx_strand_id
1 'polypeptide(L)'
;RTSTSCRVPRSHPVAAAAVMRAAFLCGVSPHCSEAVQVVHYERGQRYDVHNDWFQPGTPYYHDRVWQRIISFFCYLSEVPEGQGGCTFFPELDLRFRPSKGSAALWYNQV
;
A
#
# COMPACT_ATOMS: atom_id res chain seq x y z
N ARG A 1 12.97 -4.29 4.18
CA ARG A 1 11.63 -4.92 4.42
C ARG A 1 11.80 -6.30 5.03
N THR A 2 11.12 -6.59 6.16
CA THR A 2 11.22 -7.89 6.87
C THR A 2 9.88 -8.63 7.06
N SER A 3 8.82 -8.20 6.38
CA SER A 3 7.47 -8.80 6.44
C SER A 3 7.30 -10.02 5.51
N THR A 4 6.24 -10.81 5.72
CA THR A 4 5.71 -11.72 4.70
C THR A 4 4.60 -11.06 3.87
N SER A 5 4.41 -11.50 2.61
CA SER A 5 3.34 -10.97 1.78
C SER A 5 2.86 -11.96 0.73
N CYS A 6 1.62 -11.78 0.29
CA CYS A 6 1.07 -12.48 -0.87
C CYS A 6 0.31 -11.49 -1.77
N ARG A 7 -0.04 -11.95 -2.97
CA ARG A 7 -0.92 -11.21 -3.87
C ARG A 7 -2.21 -11.98 -4.03
N VAL A 8 -3.33 -11.28 -3.87
CA VAL A 8 -4.66 -11.81 -4.16
C VAL A 8 -5.02 -11.43 -5.59
N PRO A 9 -5.38 -12.38 -6.46
CA PRO A 9 -5.78 -12.09 -7.82
C PRO A 9 -6.95 -11.10 -7.87
N ARG A 10 -6.95 -10.20 -8.86
CA ARG A 10 -8.03 -9.21 -9.05
C ARG A 10 -9.40 -9.86 -9.31
N SER A 11 -9.41 -11.09 -9.81
CA SER A 11 -10.63 -11.88 -10.04
C SER A 11 -11.25 -12.42 -8.75
N HIS A 12 -10.54 -12.43 -7.61
CA HIS A 12 -11.12 -12.86 -6.35
C HIS A 12 -12.21 -11.85 -5.91
N PRO A 13 -13.43 -12.29 -5.56
CA PRO A 13 -14.57 -11.39 -5.38
C PRO A 13 -14.33 -10.31 -4.31
N VAL A 14 -13.66 -10.65 -3.21
CA VAL A 14 -13.31 -9.69 -2.16
C VAL A 14 -12.28 -8.67 -2.64
N ALA A 15 -11.28 -9.09 -3.43
CA ALA A 15 -10.27 -8.19 -3.98
C ALA A 15 -10.90 -7.26 -5.02
N ALA A 16 -11.76 -7.79 -5.89
CA ALA A 16 -12.51 -7.02 -6.87
C ALA A 16 -13.36 -5.93 -6.19
N ALA A 17 -14.12 -6.28 -5.16
CA ALA A 17 -14.94 -5.33 -4.42
C ALA A 17 -14.09 -4.25 -3.70
N ALA A 18 -12.95 -4.63 -3.13
CA ALA A 18 -12.01 -3.67 -2.53
C ALA A 18 -11.43 -2.70 -3.58
N VAL A 19 -10.98 -3.23 -4.73
CA VAL A 19 -10.43 -2.43 -5.84
C VAL A 19 -11.49 -1.48 -6.40
N MET A 20 -12.73 -1.93 -6.58
CA MET A 20 -13.81 -1.07 -7.08
C MET A 20 -14.05 0.13 -6.16
N ARG A 21 -14.07 -0.09 -4.84
CA ARG A 21 -14.24 0.99 -3.86
C ARG A 21 -13.03 1.93 -3.82
N ALA A 22 -11.82 1.38 -3.81
CA ALA A 22 -10.60 2.19 -3.83
C ALA A 22 -10.51 3.03 -5.11
N ALA A 23 -10.81 2.44 -6.27
CA ALA A 23 -10.80 3.13 -7.56
C ALA A 23 -11.81 4.29 -7.61
N PHE A 24 -13.02 4.08 -7.07
CA PHE A 24 -14.02 5.14 -6.93
C PHE A 24 -13.51 6.29 -6.06
N LEU A 25 -12.93 6.00 -4.89
CA LEU A 25 -12.37 7.02 -3.99
C LEU A 25 -11.17 7.76 -4.60
N CYS A 26 -10.36 7.07 -5.41
CA CYS A 26 -9.21 7.64 -6.10
C CYS A 26 -9.58 8.38 -7.40
N GLY A 27 -10.83 8.28 -7.88
CA GLY A 27 -11.24 8.88 -9.14
C GLY A 27 -10.58 8.27 -10.38
N VAL A 28 -10.21 6.99 -10.33
CA VAL A 28 -9.51 6.28 -11.43
C VAL A 28 -10.26 5.04 -11.87
N SER A 29 -9.89 4.51 -13.04
CA SER A 29 -10.41 3.22 -13.49
C SER A 29 -9.89 2.08 -12.60
N PRO A 30 -10.72 1.10 -12.19
CA PRO A 30 -10.26 -0.09 -11.47
C PRO A 30 -9.27 -0.91 -12.29
N HIS A 31 -9.19 -0.71 -13.62
CA HIS A 31 -8.20 -1.33 -14.49
C HIS A 31 -6.76 -0.87 -14.22
N CYS A 32 -6.58 0.31 -13.62
CA CYS A 32 -5.28 0.85 -13.23
C CYS A 32 -4.68 0.14 -12.01
N SER A 33 -5.43 -0.73 -11.31
CA SER A 33 -4.91 -1.42 -10.14
C SER A 33 -4.01 -2.60 -10.50
N GLU A 34 -2.93 -2.75 -9.74
CA GLU A 34 -2.22 -4.03 -9.62
C GLU A 34 -3.09 -5.07 -8.87
N ALA A 35 -2.60 -6.31 -8.80
CA ALA A 35 -3.17 -7.30 -7.89
C ALA A 35 -3.01 -6.84 -6.44
N VAL A 36 -4.05 -7.06 -5.61
CA VAL A 36 -4.06 -6.61 -4.22
C VAL A 36 -2.94 -7.31 -3.46
N GLN A 37 -2.03 -6.53 -2.87
CA GLN A 37 -0.98 -7.08 -2.01
C GLN A 37 -1.48 -7.11 -0.56
N VAL A 38 -1.39 -8.28 0.07
CA VAL A 38 -1.61 -8.44 1.51
C VAL A 38 -0.27 -8.62 2.17
N VAL A 39 -0.03 -7.86 3.24
CA VAL A 39 1.23 -7.86 3.98
C VAL A 39 0.95 -8.18 5.42
N HIS A 40 1.77 -9.06 5.99
CA HIS A 40 1.71 -9.42 7.40
C HIS A 40 3.04 -9.10 8.08
N TYR A 41 2.94 -8.38 9.20
CA TYR A 41 4.07 -8.01 10.03
C TYR A 41 3.95 -8.71 11.38
N GLU A 42 4.95 -9.51 11.72
CA GLU A 42 5.14 -10.01 13.08
C GLU A 42 5.80 -8.95 13.96
N ARG A 43 5.81 -9.19 15.28
CA ARG A 43 6.44 -8.27 16.23
C ARG A 43 7.91 -8.03 15.86
N GLY A 44 8.28 -6.75 15.75
CA GLY A 44 9.64 -6.32 15.39
C GLY A 44 9.92 -6.27 13.89
N GLN A 45 9.03 -6.76 13.04
CA GLN A 45 9.16 -6.60 11.59
C GLN A 45 8.82 -5.16 11.16
N ARG A 46 9.43 -4.72 10.07
CA ARG A 46 9.25 -3.36 9.53
C ARG A 46 9.48 -3.29 8.03
N TYR A 47 9.08 -2.16 7.46
CA TYR A 47 9.55 -1.72 6.16
C TYR A 47 10.23 -0.37 6.37
N ASP A 48 11.51 -0.29 6.01
CA ASP A 48 12.25 0.95 5.98
C ASP A 48 11.61 1.95 4.99
N VAL A 49 11.90 3.24 5.17
CA VAL A 49 11.38 4.32 4.33
C VAL A 49 11.69 4.02 2.86
N HIS A 50 10.69 4.16 2.00
CA HIS A 50 10.80 3.90 0.58
C HIS A 50 9.75 4.68 -0.21
N ASN A 51 9.93 4.68 -1.52
CA ASN A 51 8.95 5.15 -2.48
C ASN A 51 8.17 3.97 -3.06
N ASP A 52 6.87 4.17 -3.30
CA ASP A 52 6.04 3.16 -3.95
C ASP A 52 6.24 3.12 -5.46
N TRP A 53 6.57 4.27 -6.05
CA TRP A 53 6.86 4.41 -7.48
C TRP A 53 8.18 3.72 -7.86
N PHE A 54 8.25 3.26 -9.10
CA PHE A 54 9.45 2.63 -9.64
C PHE A 54 10.52 3.70 -9.86
N GLN A 55 11.65 3.56 -9.17
CA GLN A 55 12.76 4.50 -9.27
C GLN A 55 13.52 4.35 -10.61
N PRO A 56 13.77 5.42 -11.37
CA PRO A 56 14.59 5.40 -12.58
C PRO A 56 15.95 4.76 -12.36
N GLY A 57 16.40 3.98 -13.34
CA GLY A 57 17.67 3.26 -13.27
C GLY A 57 17.64 1.99 -12.43
N THR A 58 16.49 1.60 -11.88
CA THR A 58 16.31 0.28 -11.27
C THR A 58 15.74 -0.72 -12.28
N PRO A 59 16.04 -2.04 -12.15
CA PRO A 59 15.46 -3.05 -13.03
C PRO A 59 13.92 -2.99 -13.08
N TYR A 60 13.28 -2.68 -11.95
CA TYR A 60 11.83 -2.58 -11.84
C TYR A 60 11.19 -1.44 -12.64
N TYR A 61 11.97 -0.42 -13.01
CA TYR A 61 11.53 0.70 -13.83
C TYR A 61 11.52 0.34 -15.32
N HIS A 62 12.57 -0.30 -15.80
CA HIS A 62 12.74 -0.58 -17.23
C HIS A 62 11.69 -1.57 -17.78
N ASP A 63 11.21 -2.48 -16.95
CA ASP A 63 10.23 -3.50 -17.35
C ASP A 63 8.78 -2.98 -17.42
N ARG A 64 8.54 -1.68 -17.22
CA ARG A 64 7.19 -1.12 -17.06
C ARG A 64 6.94 0.08 -17.96
N VAL A 65 5.79 0.04 -18.63
CA VAL A 65 5.25 1.15 -19.43
C VAL A 65 4.33 2.08 -18.64
N TRP A 66 4.28 1.90 -17.31
CA TRP A 66 3.35 2.59 -16.42
C TRP A 66 3.99 2.79 -15.03
N GLN A 67 3.37 3.64 -14.22
CA GLN A 67 3.87 4.04 -12.91
C GLN A 67 2.76 4.03 -11.85
N ARG A 68 3.15 3.87 -10.58
CA ARG A 68 2.26 3.96 -9.41
C ARG A 68 2.09 5.41 -8.97
N ILE A 69 1.04 6.04 -9.46
CA ILE A 69 0.71 7.43 -9.13
C ILE A 69 -0.08 7.58 -7.82
N ILE A 70 -0.78 6.53 -7.37
CA ILE A 70 -1.63 6.56 -6.16
C ILE A 70 -1.40 5.28 -5.37
N SER A 71 -1.33 5.41 -4.05
CA SER A 71 -1.32 4.29 -3.11
C SER A 71 -2.55 4.36 -2.19
N PHE A 72 -3.25 3.24 -2.07
CA PHE A 72 -4.41 3.07 -1.19
C PHE A 72 -4.12 1.92 -0.22
N PHE A 73 -3.79 2.26 1.02
CA PHE A 73 -3.27 1.34 2.02
C PHE A 73 -4.30 1.08 3.13
N CYS A 74 -4.85 -0.13 3.18
CA CYS A 74 -5.83 -0.53 4.20
C CYS A 74 -5.18 -1.22 5.39
N TYR A 75 -5.59 -0.87 6.61
CA TYR A 75 -5.21 -1.60 7.81
C TYR A 75 -6.21 -2.72 8.11
N LEU A 76 -5.75 -3.96 8.04
CA LEU A 76 -6.61 -5.14 8.20
C LEU A 76 -6.74 -5.61 9.66
N SER A 77 -5.90 -5.09 10.55
CA SER A 77 -5.86 -5.39 11.98
C SER A 77 -5.53 -4.15 12.81
N GLU A 78 -5.92 -4.20 14.08
CA GLU A 78 -5.48 -3.25 15.11
C GLU A 78 -4.09 -3.64 15.60
N VAL A 79 -3.25 -2.64 15.90
CA VAL A 79 -1.98 -2.84 16.62
C VAL A 79 -2.11 -2.18 17.98
N PRO A 80 -1.87 -2.86 19.11
CA PRO A 80 -2.02 -2.26 20.43
C PRO A 80 -1.20 -0.98 20.61
N GLU A 81 -1.65 -0.09 21.49
CA GLU A 81 -0.95 1.15 21.78
C GLU A 81 0.46 0.86 22.32
N GLY A 82 1.43 1.69 21.93
CA GLY A 82 2.84 1.52 22.30
C GLY A 82 3.61 0.43 21.54
N GLN A 83 2.98 -0.37 20.67
CA GLN A 83 3.66 -1.44 19.91
C GLN A 83 4.17 -1.01 18.52
N GLY A 84 4.02 0.26 18.16
CA GLY A 84 4.45 0.79 16.87
C GLY A 84 3.51 0.43 15.72
N GLY A 85 4.06 0.02 14.57
CA GLY A 85 3.30 -0.36 13.38
C GLY A 85 2.74 0.80 12.56
N CYS A 86 3.06 2.06 12.93
CA CYS A 86 2.58 3.23 12.20
C CYS A 86 3.14 3.31 10.78
N THR A 87 2.32 3.78 9.85
CA THR A 87 2.81 4.29 8.57
C THR A 87 3.34 5.70 8.80
N PHE A 88 4.62 5.93 8.49
CA PHE A 88 5.31 7.18 8.75
C PHE A 88 5.74 7.85 7.44
N PHE A 89 5.33 9.10 7.27
CA PHE A 89 5.75 9.96 6.16
C PHE A 89 6.76 10.98 6.68
N PRO A 90 8.08 10.73 6.54
CA PRO A 90 9.11 11.50 7.22
C PRO A 90 9.20 12.96 6.76
N GLU A 91 8.98 13.23 5.47
CA GLU A 91 9.05 14.60 4.93
C GLU A 91 7.92 15.51 5.44
N LEU A 92 6.81 14.92 5.88
CA LEU A 92 5.67 15.63 6.45
C LEU A 92 5.62 15.57 7.98
N ASP A 93 6.51 14.79 8.60
CA ASP A 93 6.45 14.38 10.00
C ASP A 93 5.07 13.85 10.45
N LEU A 94 4.40 13.08 9.57
CA LEU A 94 3.07 12.53 9.81
C LEU A 94 3.11 11.03 10.09
N ARG A 95 2.39 10.60 11.13
CA ARG A 95 2.28 9.20 11.54
C ARG A 95 0.82 8.77 11.58
N PHE A 96 0.50 7.71 10.84
CA PHE A 96 -0.81 7.07 10.83
C PHE A 96 -0.73 5.75 11.59
N ARG A 97 -1.44 5.68 12.71
CA ARG A 97 -1.55 4.45 13.52
C ARG A 97 -2.53 3.48 12.84
N PRO A 98 -2.20 2.18 12.74
CA PRO A 98 -3.12 1.19 12.22
C PRO A 98 -4.40 1.14 13.06
N SER A 99 -5.53 1.32 12.40
CA SER A 99 -6.84 1.03 12.97
C SER A 99 -7.63 0.18 11.99
N LYS A 100 -8.18 -0.93 12.46
CA LYS A 100 -8.80 -1.96 11.62
C LYS A 100 -9.93 -1.35 10.80
N GLY A 101 -9.84 -1.51 9.48
CA GLY A 101 -10.83 -1.04 8.52
C GLY A 101 -10.60 0.39 8.05
N SER A 102 -9.64 1.14 8.62
CA SER A 102 -9.22 2.43 8.09
C SER A 102 -8.26 2.25 6.91
N ALA A 103 -8.11 3.33 6.13
CA ALA A 103 -7.16 3.38 5.03
C ALA A 103 -6.45 4.73 4.98
N ALA A 104 -5.19 4.69 4.55
CA ALA A 104 -4.43 5.86 4.14
C ALA A 104 -4.38 5.90 2.61
N LEU A 105 -4.60 7.09 2.04
CA LEU A 105 -4.53 7.35 0.60
C LEU A 105 -3.55 8.49 0.38
N TRP A 106 -2.62 8.30 -0.55
CA TRP A 106 -1.72 9.37 -0.99
C TRP A 106 -1.39 9.26 -2.47
N TYR A 107 -1.05 10.41 -3.05
CA TYR A 107 -0.48 10.52 -4.39
C TYR A 107 1.03 10.45 -4.28
N ASN A 108 1.64 9.59 -5.10
CA ASN A 108 3.09 9.45 -5.14
C ASN A 108 3.69 10.61 -5.95
N GLN A 109 4.74 11.23 -5.42
CA GLN A 109 5.57 12.18 -6.16
C GLN A 109 6.59 11.38 -6.98
N VAL A 110 6.24 11.15 -8.25
CA VAL A 110 7.09 10.45 -9.24
C VAL A 110 8.13 11.42 -9.81
#